data_AF-A0A9E3EUC2-F1
#
_entry.id   AF-A0A9E3EUC2-F1
#
_cell.length_a   1.000
_cell.length_b   1.000
_cell.length_c   1.000
_cell.angle_alpha   90.00
_cell.angle_beta   90.00
_cell.angle_gamma   90.00
#
_symmetry.space_group_name_H-M   'P 1'
#
loop_
_entity.id
_entity.type
_entity.pdbx_description
1 polymer ?
#
loop_
_entity_poly.entity_id
_entity_poly.type
_entity_poly.pdbx_seq_one_letter_code
_entity_poly.pdbx_strand_id
1 'polypeptide(L)'
;MSSSLSKRLLASLALLVAAALLLARSGSAASPPLVGRILPADGGSVAGMRVYVRGASFSDSATVDSTGRFTVALPERLRGDSLELFTNAADSAAIRYYPALVRLFDEQLAAEQGVVLVPREWTIPTGRFAGRTVRIDLDRAFRPVCDECTGFYRNLADGPSRGQVRTWPEEVFPLRVVFDREFSGASISARDSTAFWRAVDEMEADLGADLFRPARFADALPVNDVTSNDVIFVQIDPAMHMAGLGVTGTEGGTVTYGEVRVKSGSLLTGPEGTGLVSHEMLHALGFGHTCSWHTVMAVAARCGGMSSDRLTEEDVAYAQLARQVRGVQQSRGARWGMEAALAAAREIRSGRPLLPPVVPDTVVTRLEA
;
A
#
# COMPACT_ATOMS: atom_id res chain seq x y z
N MET A 1 7.44 -79.18 16.12
CA MET A 1 8.50 -78.29 15.57
C MET A 1 7.94 -77.17 14.68
N SER A 2 6.86 -76.48 15.08
CA SER A 2 6.15 -75.51 14.19
C SER A 2 5.92 -74.11 14.79
N SER A 3 6.59 -73.75 15.90
CA SER A 3 6.39 -72.43 16.55
C SER A 3 7.57 -71.46 16.44
N SER A 4 8.75 -71.91 16.00
CA SER A 4 9.94 -71.03 15.91
C SER A 4 10.09 -70.33 14.55
N LEU A 5 9.56 -70.89 13.46
CA LEU A 5 9.60 -70.27 12.12
C LEU A 5 8.68 -69.05 12.01
N SER A 6 7.48 -69.12 12.60
CA SER A 6 6.48 -68.03 12.57
C SER A 6 6.97 -66.76 13.30
N LYS A 7 7.66 -66.93 14.43
CA LYS A 7 8.22 -65.80 15.20
C LYS A 7 9.40 -65.11 14.49
N ARG A 8 10.20 -65.86 13.71
CA ARG A 8 11.32 -65.28 12.94
C ARG A 8 10.82 -64.50 11.72
N LEU A 9 9.79 -65.01 11.02
CA LEU A 9 9.18 -64.30 9.89
C LEU A 9 8.49 -62.99 10.31
N LEU A 10 7.78 -62.99 11.46
CA LEU A 10 7.15 -61.77 11.99
C LEU A 10 8.17 -60.72 12.45
N ALA A 11 9.29 -61.14 13.06
CA ALA A 11 10.36 -60.21 13.46
C ALA A 11 11.09 -59.60 12.24
N SER A 12 11.34 -60.38 11.19
CA SER A 12 11.95 -59.89 9.95
C SER A 12 11.03 -58.95 9.17
N LEU A 13 9.72 -59.22 9.16
CA LEU A 13 8.73 -58.34 8.53
C LEU A 13 8.59 -57.01 9.30
N ALA A 14 8.61 -57.05 10.63
CA ALA A 14 8.60 -55.83 11.46
C ALA A 14 9.88 -55.00 11.27
N LEU A 15 11.04 -55.63 11.11
CA LEU A 15 12.30 -54.92 10.82
C LEU A 15 12.31 -54.28 9.42
N LEU A 16 11.76 -54.97 8.41
CA LEU A 16 11.62 -54.45 7.04
C LEU A 16 10.61 -53.31 6.96
N VAL A 17 9.49 -53.39 7.69
CA VAL A 17 8.50 -52.30 7.78
C VAL A 17 9.08 -51.11 8.55
N ALA A 18 9.82 -51.34 9.64
CA ALA A 18 10.51 -50.28 10.36
C ALA A 18 11.60 -49.61 9.51
N ALA A 19 12.39 -50.39 8.76
CA ALA A 19 13.39 -49.87 7.83
C ALA A 19 12.75 -49.09 6.66
N ALA A 20 11.63 -49.57 6.10
CA ALA A 20 10.88 -48.86 5.07
C ALA A 20 10.23 -47.56 5.59
N LEU A 21 9.77 -47.53 6.84
CA LEU A 21 9.26 -46.32 7.51
C LEU A 21 10.39 -45.33 7.89
N LEU A 22 11.59 -45.82 8.20
CA LEU A 22 12.80 -45.02 8.41
C LEU A 22 13.36 -44.45 7.09
N LEU A 23 13.27 -45.21 5.99
CA LEU A 23 13.62 -44.76 4.64
C LEU A 23 12.59 -43.77 4.07
N ALA A 24 11.30 -43.92 4.39
CA ALA A 24 10.27 -42.95 4.06
C ALA A 24 10.37 -41.64 4.88
N ARG A 25 11.02 -41.67 6.05
CA ARG A 25 11.31 -40.49 6.89
C ARG A 25 12.61 -39.77 6.54
N SER A 26 13.43 -40.32 5.65
CA SER A 26 14.72 -39.74 5.24
C SER A 26 14.66 -39.08 3.86
N GLY A 27 13.50 -39.08 3.20
CA GLY A 27 13.20 -38.09 2.17
C GLY A 27 13.03 -36.73 2.85
N SER A 28 14.12 -35.98 2.98
CA SER A 28 14.05 -34.56 3.31
C SER A 28 13.24 -33.90 2.21
N ALA A 29 11.96 -33.61 2.48
CA ALA A 29 11.13 -32.93 1.51
C ALA A 29 11.71 -31.52 1.37
N ALA A 30 12.24 -31.22 0.18
CA ALA A 30 12.75 -29.89 -0.11
C ALA A 30 11.67 -28.85 0.22
N SER A 31 12.06 -27.76 0.87
CA SER A 31 11.14 -26.66 1.14
C SER A 31 10.54 -26.20 -0.20
N PRO A 32 9.23 -25.93 -0.26
CA PRO A 32 8.64 -25.38 -1.48
C PRO A 32 9.39 -24.09 -1.86
N PRO A 33 9.64 -23.85 -3.14
CA PRO A 33 10.33 -22.64 -3.57
C PRO A 33 9.47 -21.41 -3.25
N LEU A 34 10.15 -20.28 -2.98
CA LEU A 34 9.47 -19.00 -2.88
C LEU A 34 9.12 -18.51 -4.29
N VAL A 35 7.84 -18.31 -4.54
CA VAL A 35 7.32 -17.84 -5.82
C VAL A 35 6.65 -16.49 -5.66
N GLY A 36 6.72 -15.66 -6.70
CA GLY A 36 6.07 -14.36 -6.64
C GLY A 36 6.08 -13.57 -7.94
N ARG A 37 5.59 -12.34 -7.84
CA ARG A 37 5.47 -11.36 -8.92
C ARG A 37 5.91 -9.97 -8.48
N ILE A 38 6.59 -9.31 -9.39
CA ILE A 38 6.97 -7.90 -9.31
C ILE A 38 6.07 -7.13 -10.26
N LEU A 39 5.36 -6.13 -9.73
CA LEU A 39 4.31 -5.41 -10.42
C LEU A 39 4.62 -3.91 -10.42
N PRO A 40 4.91 -3.29 -11.55
CA PRO A 40 5.20 -1.86 -11.60
C PRO A 40 3.91 -1.05 -11.44
N ALA A 41 3.87 -0.11 -10.48
CA ALA A 41 2.67 0.72 -10.27
C ALA A 41 2.28 1.50 -11.53
N ASP A 42 3.28 2.02 -12.25
CA ASP A 42 3.12 2.79 -13.49
C ASP A 42 2.97 1.93 -14.76
N GLY A 43 2.88 0.61 -14.63
CA GLY A 43 2.76 -0.30 -15.77
C GLY A 43 4.02 -0.41 -16.66
N GLY A 44 5.16 0.15 -16.24
CA GLY A 44 6.38 0.10 -17.03
C GLY A 44 7.08 -1.26 -17.05
N SER A 45 8.29 -1.32 -17.58
CA SER A 45 9.07 -2.57 -17.63
C SER A 45 9.71 -2.93 -16.28
N VAL A 46 9.72 -4.23 -15.95
CA VAL A 46 10.45 -4.83 -14.82
C VAL A 46 11.73 -5.56 -15.26
N ALA A 47 12.09 -5.45 -16.53
CA ALA A 47 13.37 -5.98 -17.02
C ALA A 47 14.53 -5.38 -16.22
N GLY A 48 15.52 -6.21 -15.90
CA GLY A 48 16.64 -5.79 -15.06
C GLY A 48 16.36 -5.83 -13.56
N MET A 49 15.16 -6.20 -13.11
CA MET A 49 14.88 -6.43 -11.69
C MET A 49 15.42 -7.78 -11.24
N ARG A 50 15.92 -7.83 -10.01
CA ARG A 50 16.30 -9.06 -9.31
C ARG A 50 15.64 -9.11 -7.95
N VAL A 51 15.20 -10.31 -7.57
CA VAL A 51 14.72 -10.60 -6.22
C VAL A 51 15.83 -11.31 -5.48
N TYR A 52 16.01 -10.94 -4.23
CA TYR A 52 16.93 -11.58 -3.33
C TYR A 52 16.17 -12.01 -2.08
N VAL A 53 16.61 -13.10 -1.49
CA VAL A 53 16.12 -13.58 -0.21
C VAL A 53 17.28 -13.70 0.77
N ARG A 54 17.02 -13.36 2.03
CA ARG A 54 18.00 -13.46 3.12
C ARG A 54 17.32 -14.03 4.37
N GLY A 55 17.86 -15.14 4.85
CA GLY A 55 17.58 -15.70 6.17
C GLY A 55 18.81 -15.57 7.07
N ALA A 56 18.73 -16.10 8.30
CA ALA A 56 19.80 -15.98 9.28
C ALA A 56 21.15 -16.59 8.84
N SER A 57 21.10 -17.65 8.03
CA SER A 57 22.28 -18.40 7.57
C SER A 57 22.26 -18.71 6.07
N PHE A 58 21.47 -17.97 5.30
CA PHE A 58 21.24 -18.25 3.88
C PHE A 58 20.93 -16.95 3.13
N SER A 59 21.42 -16.85 1.91
CA SER A 59 20.99 -15.84 0.96
C SER A 59 21.00 -16.42 -0.45
N ASP A 60 20.02 -16.04 -1.25
CA ASP A 60 19.94 -16.43 -2.66
C ASP A 60 19.22 -15.34 -3.47
N SER A 61 19.17 -15.49 -4.78
CA SER A 61 18.54 -14.52 -5.68
C SER A 61 18.01 -15.16 -6.96
N ALA A 62 16.99 -14.54 -7.53
CA ALA A 62 16.43 -14.90 -8.82
C ALA A 62 16.24 -13.67 -9.70
N THR A 63 16.50 -13.84 -10.99
CA THR A 63 16.12 -12.84 -12.00
C THR A 63 14.60 -12.78 -12.11
N VAL A 64 14.05 -11.59 -12.28
CA VAL A 64 12.64 -11.38 -12.60
C VAL A 64 12.46 -11.50 -14.11
N ASP A 65 11.54 -12.36 -14.54
CA ASP A 65 11.26 -12.52 -15.98
C ASP A 65 10.51 -11.31 -16.56
N SER A 66 10.31 -11.29 -17.89
CA SER A 66 9.63 -10.20 -18.57
C SER A 66 8.15 -10.03 -18.18
N THR A 67 7.54 -11.03 -17.54
CA THR A 67 6.18 -10.99 -17.02
C THR A 67 6.12 -10.60 -15.53
N GLY A 68 7.28 -10.33 -14.93
CA GLY A 68 7.42 -9.98 -13.53
C GLY A 68 7.51 -11.18 -12.59
N ARG A 69 7.56 -12.42 -13.07
CA ARG A 69 7.62 -13.59 -12.17
C ARG A 69 9.04 -13.87 -11.71
N PHE A 70 9.14 -14.46 -10.53
CA PHE A 70 10.39 -15.01 -10.00
C PHE A 70 10.14 -16.32 -9.25
N THR A 71 11.20 -17.10 -9.08
CA THR A 71 11.21 -18.31 -8.26
C THR A 71 12.57 -18.43 -7.59
N VAL A 72 12.61 -18.53 -6.27
CA VAL A 72 13.84 -18.71 -5.49
C VAL A 72 13.78 -20.03 -4.74
N ALA A 73 14.81 -20.84 -4.86
CA ALA A 73 14.90 -22.09 -4.10
C ALA A 73 15.15 -21.76 -2.62
N LEU A 74 14.39 -22.39 -1.73
CA LEU A 74 14.60 -22.27 -0.29
C LEU A 74 15.31 -23.51 0.23
N PRO A 75 16.23 -23.39 1.21
CA PRO A 75 16.83 -24.55 1.84
C PRO A 75 15.75 -25.35 2.59
N GLU A 76 15.96 -26.67 2.72
CA GLU A 76 15.02 -27.61 3.35
C GLU A 76 14.68 -27.27 4.81
N ARG A 77 15.54 -26.47 5.46
CA ARG A 77 15.30 -25.94 6.80
C ARG A 77 15.67 -24.48 6.84
N LEU A 78 14.68 -23.61 6.84
CA LEU A 78 14.86 -22.23 7.27
C LEU A 78 15.10 -22.24 8.78
N ARG A 79 16.25 -21.73 9.21
CA ARG A 79 16.54 -21.50 10.63
C ARG A 79 16.17 -20.06 10.95
N GLY A 80 15.11 -19.86 11.74
CA GLY A 80 14.64 -18.57 12.21
C GLY A 80 13.21 -18.26 11.79
N ASP A 81 12.59 -17.34 12.50
CA ASP A 81 11.14 -17.10 12.42
C ASP A 81 10.74 -16.23 11.21
N SER A 82 11.72 -15.71 10.44
CA SER A 82 11.41 -14.88 9.26
C SER A 82 12.49 -14.90 8.17
N LEU A 83 12.03 -14.72 6.93
CA LEU A 83 12.82 -14.56 5.72
C LEU A 83 12.65 -13.11 5.21
N GLU A 84 13.73 -12.42 4.89
CA GLU A 84 13.66 -11.13 4.20
C GLU A 84 13.68 -11.34 2.70
N LEU A 85 12.69 -10.80 1.99
CA LEU A 85 12.67 -10.66 0.54
C LEU A 85 12.96 -9.21 0.19
N PHE A 86 13.86 -8.97 -0.75
CA PHE A 86 14.09 -7.62 -1.26
C PHE A 86 14.24 -7.59 -2.77
N THR A 87 13.77 -6.51 -3.37
CA THR A 87 13.91 -6.24 -4.80
C THR A 87 14.99 -5.20 -5.00
N ASN A 88 15.83 -5.39 -6.01
CA ASN A 88 16.79 -4.37 -6.40
C ASN A 88 16.98 -4.35 -7.91
N ALA A 89 17.39 -3.20 -8.42
CA ALA A 89 17.80 -3.04 -9.80
C ALA A 89 19.15 -3.76 -10.01
N ALA A 90 19.19 -4.67 -10.98
CA ALA A 90 20.44 -5.28 -11.45
C ALA A 90 21.10 -4.46 -12.57
N ASP A 91 20.36 -3.56 -13.21
CA ASP A 91 20.86 -2.63 -14.23
C ASP A 91 20.26 -1.22 -14.08
N SER A 92 20.73 -0.28 -14.90
CA SER A 92 20.32 1.12 -14.84
C SER A 92 18.85 1.38 -15.20
N ALA A 93 18.22 0.51 -16.00
CA ALA A 93 16.82 0.69 -16.42
C ALA A 93 15.86 0.42 -15.25
N ALA A 94 16.23 -0.52 -14.37
CA ALA A 94 15.48 -0.86 -13.17
C ALA A 94 15.63 0.15 -12.01
N ILE A 95 16.64 1.04 -12.04
CA ILE A 95 16.90 2.04 -10.97
C ILE A 95 15.73 3.03 -10.80
N ARG A 96 14.85 3.16 -11.79
CA ARG A 96 13.65 4.01 -11.76
C ARG A 96 12.66 3.68 -10.64
N TYR A 97 12.75 2.50 -10.05
CA TYR A 97 11.91 2.09 -8.92
C TYR A 97 12.66 2.17 -7.59
N TYR A 98 11.90 2.38 -6.51
CA TYR A 98 12.37 2.09 -5.18
C TYR A 98 12.60 0.57 -5.02
N PRO A 99 13.73 0.15 -4.42
CA PRO A 99 13.86 -1.18 -3.85
C PRO A 99 12.71 -1.44 -2.89
N ALA A 100 12.27 -2.68 -2.78
CA ALA A 100 11.29 -3.11 -1.78
C ALA A 100 11.96 -4.06 -0.78
N LEU A 101 11.55 -4.02 0.49
CA LEU A 101 11.99 -4.91 1.55
C LEU A 101 10.75 -5.45 2.28
N VAL A 102 10.61 -6.76 2.28
CA VAL A 102 9.50 -7.50 2.88
C VAL A 102 10.07 -8.50 3.87
N ARG A 103 9.44 -8.63 5.04
CA ARG A 103 9.73 -9.70 6.00
C ARG A 103 8.59 -10.70 5.98
N LEU A 104 8.91 -11.92 5.59
CA LEU A 104 7.99 -13.06 5.45
C LEU A 104 8.16 -14.00 6.64
N PHE A 105 7.05 -14.46 7.19
CA PHE A 105 6.97 -15.51 8.22
C PHE A 105 6.52 -16.83 7.57
N ASP A 106 6.71 -17.96 8.26
CA ASP A 106 6.46 -19.30 7.72
C ASP A 106 5.08 -19.47 7.05
N GLU A 107 4.03 -18.95 7.68
CA GLU A 107 2.65 -18.97 7.17
C GLU A 107 2.50 -18.28 5.80
N GLN A 108 3.39 -17.34 5.49
CA GLN A 108 3.35 -16.54 4.27
C GLN A 108 4.20 -17.15 3.16
N LEU A 109 5.15 -18.04 3.46
CA LEU A 109 6.09 -18.59 2.48
C LEU A 109 5.40 -19.47 1.43
N ALA A 110 4.30 -20.13 1.79
CA ALA A 110 3.52 -20.96 0.87
C ALA A 110 2.67 -20.15 -0.12
N ALA A 111 2.45 -18.86 0.12
CA ALA A 111 1.67 -17.99 -0.75
C ALA A 111 2.54 -17.38 -1.86
N GLU A 112 1.93 -17.07 -3.00
CA GLU A 112 2.58 -16.27 -4.04
C GLU A 112 2.81 -14.84 -3.53
N GLN A 113 4.04 -14.34 -3.62
CA GLN A 113 4.39 -13.00 -3.15
C GLN A 113 4.21 -11.96 -4.25
N GLY A 114 3.18 -11.12 -4.17
CA GLY A 114 3.02 -9.96 -5.05
C GLY A 114 3.60 -8.69 -4.43
N VAL A 115 4.58 -8.07 -5.11
CA VAL A 115 5.22 -6.81 -4.68
C VAL A 115 5.02 -5.74 -5.74
N VAL A 116 4.36 -4.64 -5.37
CA VAL A 116 4.20 -3.47 -6.23
C VAL A 116 5.42 -2.57 -6.13
N LEU A 117 6.08 -2.30 -7.25
CA LEU A 117 7.19 -1.35 -7.31
C LEU A 117 6.67 0.08 -7.37
N VAL A 118 7.19 0.91 -6.48
CA VAL A 118 6.91 2.35 -6.45
C VAL A 118 7.96 3.08 -7.28
N PRO A 119 7.57 3.87 -8.30
CA PRO A 119 8.53 4.63 -9.08
C PRO A 119 9.13 5.78 -8.26
N ARG A 120 10.36 6.17 -8.62
CA ARG A 120 11.04 7.33 -8.02
C ARG A 120 10.55 8.66 -8.58
N GLU A 121 9.86 8.61 -9.71
CA GLU A 121 9.27 9.75 -10.40
C GLU A 121 7.89 9.35 -10.89
N TRP A 122 6.91 10.25 -10.76
CA TRP A 122 5.56 10.03 -11.23
C TRP A 122 5.23 11.08 -12.28
N THR A 123 4.90 10.63 -13.49
CA THR A 123 4.35 11.52 -14.52
C THR A 123 2.85 11.49 -14.40
N ILE A 124 2.26 12.63 -14.08
CA ILE A 124 0.82 12.80 -13.87
C ILE A 124 0.11 12.46 -15.20
N PRO A 125 -0.70 11.38 -15.28
CA PRO A 125 -1.33 10.98 -16.53
C PRO A 125 -2.51 11.85 -16.95
N THR A 126 -3.26 12.41 -15.99
CA THR A 126 -4.52 13.12 -16.25
C THR A 126 -4.68 14.36 -15.37
N GLY A 127 -5.61 15.23 -15.75
CA GLY A 127 -5.96 16.44 -15.00
C GLY A 127 -5.17 17.67 -15.42
N ARG A 128 -5.33 18.76 -14.67
CA ARG A 128 -4.70 20.06 -14.96
C ARG A 128 -3.18 20.00 -15.01
N PHE A 129 -2.57 19.07 -14.27
CA PHE A 129 -1.13 18.87 -14.20
C PHE A 129 -0.62 17.73 -15.10
N ALA A 130 -1.44 17.22 -16.02
CA ALA A 130 -1.05 16.13 -16.90
C ALA A 130 0.27 16.41 -17.65
N GLY A 131 1.14 15.39 -17.72
CA GLY A 131 2.47 15.47 -18.33
C GLY A 131 3.56 16.08 -17.45
N ARG A 132 3.23 16.61 -16.27
CA ARG A 132 4.25 17.02 -15.28
C ARG A 132 4.83 15.79 -14.60
N THR A 133 6.13 15.81 -14.35
CA THR A 133 6.85 14.74 -13.64
C THR A 133 7.29 15.23 -12.27
N VAL A 134 6.83 14.55 -11.22
CA VAL A 134 7.15 14.85 -9.83
C VAL A 134 8.09 13.78 -9.28
N ARG A 135 9.17 14.19 -8.63
CA ARG A 135 10.04 13.27 -7.88
C ARG A 135 9.33 12.78 -6.63
N ILE A 136 9.24 11.46 -6.50
CA ILE A 136 8.62 10.79 -5.36
C ILE A 136 9.66 10.57 -4.27
N ASP A 137 9.36 11.04 -3.07
CA ASP A 137 10.14 10.82 -1.85
C ASP A 137 9.20 10.26 -0.77
N LEU A 138 9.30 8.94 -0.54
CA LEU A 138 8.43 8.24 0.40
C LEU A 138 8.66 8.69 1.84
N ASP A 139 9.87 9.06 2.22
CA ASP A 139 10.11 9.56 3.57
C ASP A 139 9.46 10.92 3.79
N ARG A 140 9.46 11.81 2.79
CA ARG A 140 8.71 13.07 2.83
C ARG A 140 7.20 12.83 2.90
N ALA A 141 6.68 11.85 2.16
CA ALA A 141 5.24 11.56 2.11
C ALA A 141 4.69 10.91 3.40
N PHE A 142 5.49 10.07 4.07
CA PHE A 142 5.13 9.43 5.34
C PHE A 142 5.59 10.22 6.58
N ARG A 143 6.31 11.34 6.42
CA ARG A 143 6.77 12.15 7.56
C ARG A 143 5.58 12.82 8.24
N PRO A 144 5.36 12.58 9.54
CA PRO A 144 4.28 13.24 10.25
C PRO A 144 4.61 14.72 10.49
N VAL A 145 3.57 15.55 10.59
CA VAL A 145 3.69 16.99 10.85
C VAL A 145 3.85 17.32 12.35
N CYS A 146 3.67 16.33 13.22
CA CYS A 146 3.85 16.39 14.68
C CYS A 146 4.04 14.97 15.25
N ASP A 147 4.40 14.84 16.52
CA ASP A 147 4.70 13.53 17.14
C ASP A 147 3.49 12.59 17.19
N GLU A 148 2.28 13.14 17.36
CA GLU A 148 1.02 12.38 17.39
C GLU A 148 0.28 12.36 16.03
N CYS A 149 0.84 13.00 15.00
CA CYS A 149 0.22 13.16 13.69
C CYS A 149 0.62 12.03 12.73
N THR A 150 -0.02 12.00 11.56
CA THR A 150 0.43 11.20 10.41
C THR A 150 0.94 12.10 9.27
N GLY A 151 1.59 11.52 8.26
CA GLY A 151 2.00 12.24 7.05
C GLY A 151 0.90 12.32 5.99
N PHE A 152 1.24 12.80 4.78
CA PHE A 152 0.32 12.84 3.65
C PHE A 152 -0.24 11.45 3.34
N TYR A 153 0.66 10.46 3.28
CA TYR A 153 0.27 9.08 3.43
C TYR A 153 0.12 8.78 4.91
N ARG A 154 -1.13 8.55 5.32
CA ARG A 154 -1.47 8.17 6.69
C ARG A 154 -0.77 6.86 7.07
N ASN A 155 -0.81 6.52 8.35
CA ASN A 155 -0.30 5.25 8.83
C ASN A 155 -0.82 4.10 7.96
N LEU A 156 0.10 3.24 7.55
CA LEU A 156 -0.23 2.05 6.77
C LEU A 156 -1.26 1.21 7.55
N ALA A 157 -2.06 0.46 6.82
CA ALA A 157 -2.98 -0.49 7.43
C ALA A 157 -2.23 -1.54 8.26
N ASP A 158 -2.92 -2.10 9.26
CA ASP A 158 -2.46 -3.23 10.09
C ASP A 158 -3.25 -4.50 9.76
N GLY A 159 -2.87 -5.64 10.36
CA GLY A 159 -3.62 -6.89 10.25
C GLY A 159 -3.58 -7.53 8.84
N PRO A 160 -4.69 -8.08 8.32
CA PRO A 160 -4.73 -8.74 7.00
C PRO A 160 -4.32 -7.81 5.85
N SER A 161 -4.60 -6.51 5.97
CA SER A 161 -4.29 -5.48 4.98
C SER A 161 -2.97 -4.76 5.26
N ARG A 162 -2.14 -5.34 6.13
CA ARG A 162 -0.88 -4.72 6.57
C ARG A 162 -0.07 -4.20 5.39
N GLY A 163 0.36 -2.95 5.50
CA GLY A 163 1.22 -2.33 4.48
C GLY A 163 0.48 -1.58 3.38
N GLN A 164 -0.84 -1.69 3.31
CA GLN A 164 -1.60 -0.94 2.30
C GLN A 164 -1.79 0.52 2.74
N VAL A 165 -1.74 1.45 1.78
CA VAL A 165 -2.19 2.83 2.02
C VAL A 165 -3.70 2.81 2.26
N ARG A 166 -4.14 3.55 3.27
CA ARG A 166 -5.57 3.68 3.61
C ARG A 166 -6.26 4.56 2.59
N THR A 167 -6.99 3.95 1.66
CA THR A 167 -7.78 4.65 0.65
C THR A 167 -9.01 3.81 0.27
N TRP A 168 -9.88 4.38 -0.55
CA TRP A 168 -11.06 3.70 -1.07
C TRP A 168 -10.68 2.65 -2.11
N PRO A 169 -11.42 1.54 -2.22
CA PRO A 169 -11.29 0.63 -3.35
C PRO A 169 -11.57 1.34 -4.68
N GLU A 170 -10.95 0.89 -5.78
CA GLU A 170 -11.18 1.55 -7.07
C GLU A 170 -12.61 1.31 -7.58
N GLU A 171 -13.20 0.17 -7.25
CA GLU A 171 -14.53 -0.25 -7.70
C GLU A 171 -15.69 0.56 -7.12
N VAL A 172 -15.47 1.38 -6.09
CA VAL A 172 -16.52 2.20 -5.48
C VAL A 172 -16.61 3.62 -6.06
N PHE A 173 -15.66 4.02 -6.90
CA PHE A 173 -15.70 5.33 -7.53
C PHE A 173 -16.72 5.36 -8.70
N PRO A 174 -17.43 6.50 -8.91
CA PRO A 174 -17.41 7.71 -8.10
C PRO A 174 -18.18 7.58 -6.77
N LEU A 175 -17.59 8.10 -5.70
CA LEU A 175 -18.14 8.10 -4.34
C LEU A 175 -19.37 8.99 -4.24
N ARG A 176 -20.35 8.54 -3.46
CA ARG A 176 -21.58 9.29 -3.22
C ARG A 176 -21.34 10.37 -2.17
N VAL A 177 -21.60 11.63 -2.51
CA VAL A 177 -21.52 12.75 -1.59
C VAL A 177 -22.92 13.21 -1.21
N VAL A 178 -23.18 13.28 0.09
CA VAL A 178 -24.49 13.57 0.66
C VAL A 178 -24.41 14.76 1.60
N PHE A 179 -25.23 15.77 1.35
CA PHE A 179 -25.48 16.81 2.35
C PHE A 179 -26.45 16.27 3.41
N ASP A 180 -25.90 15.95 4.57
CA ASP A 180 -26.67 15.48 5.72
C ASP A 180 -27.31 16.67 6.42
N ARG A 181 -28.50 17.04 5.94
CA ARG A 181 -29.29 18.15 6.50
C ARG A 181 -29.98 17.81 7.82
N GLU A 182 -30.07 16.52 8.15
CA GLU A 182 -30.79 16.06 9.35
C GLU A 182 -29.90 16.21 10.59
N PHE A 183 -28.63 15.85 10.47
CA PHE A 183 -27.66 15.94 11.58
C PHE A 183 -26.72 17.15 11.50
N SER A 184 -26.90 18.02 10.51
CA SER A 184 -26.18 19.30 10.45
C SER A 184 -26.62 20.24 11.58
N GLY A 185 -25.65 20.84 12.26
CA GLY A 185 -25.90 21.87 13.28
C GLY A 185 -26.40 23.21 12.71
N ALA A 186 -26.45 23.39 11.38
CA ALA A 186 -27.04 24.54 10.71
C ALA A 186 -27.61 24.16 9.33
N SER A 187 -28.49 25.01 8.79
CA SER A 187 -29.09 24.75 7.47
C SER A 187 -28.06 24.82 6.34
N ILE A 188 -28.04 23.80 5.47
CA ILE A 188 -27.26 23.79 4.22
C ILE A 188 -28.14 24.32 3.08
N SER A 189 -27.90 25.57 2.66
CA SER A 189 -28.66 26.23 1.60
C SER A 189 -28.27 25.72 0.20
N ALA A 190 -29.08 26.07 -0.81
CA ALA A 190 -28.73 25.81 -2.21
C ALA A 190 -27.43 26.52 -2.64
N ARG A 191 -27.16 27.71 -2.08
CA ARG A 191 -25.94 28.47 -2.35
C ARG A 191 -24.71 27.75 -1.79
N ASP A 192 -24.81 27.23 -0.57
CA ASP A 192 -23.73 26.46 0.06
C ASP A 192 -23.42 25.19 -0.74
N SER A 193 -24.47 24.45 -1.13
CA SER A 193 -24.34 23.25 -1.95
C SER A 193 -23.70 23.53 -3.31
N THR A 194 -24.09 24.62 -3.98
CA THR A 194 -23.50 25.02 -5.27
C THR A 194 -22.03 25.42 -5.12
N ALA A 195 -21.67 26.12 -4.04
CA ALA A 195 -20.29 26.51 -3.79
C ALA A 195 -19.40 25.31 -3.47
N PHE A 196 -19.90 24.36 -2.67
CA PHE A 196 -19.22 23.10 -2.41
C PHE A 196 -18.97 22.31 -3.70
N TRP A 197 -20.01 22.11 -4.54
CA TRP A 197 -19.84 21.36 -5.78
C TRP A 197 -18.90 22.04 -6.76
N ARG A 198 -18.90 23.38 -6.85
CA ARG A 198 -17.90 24.10 -7.65
C ARG A 198 -16.47 23.81 -7.18
N ALA A 199 -16.24 23.75 -5.87
CA ALA A 199 -14.92 23.42 -5.34
C ALA A 199 -14.53 21.97 -5.62
N VAL A 200 -15.49 21.04 -5.55
CA VAL A 200 -15.29 19.64 -5.95
C VAL A 200 -14.95 19.53 -7.43
N ASP A 201 -15.68 20.21 -8.32
CA ASP A 201 -15.41 20.20 -9.76
C ASP A 201 -13.99 20.69 -10.07
N GLU A 202 -13.53 21.73 -9.36
CA GLU A 202 -12.16 22.24 -9.49
C GLU A 202 -11.11 21.24 -8.98
N MET A 203 -11.38 20.55 -7.87
CA MET A 203 -10.53 19.49 -7.33
C MET A 203 -10.45 18.30 -8.30
N GLU A 204 -11.57 17.87 -8.89
CA GLU A 204 -11.61 16.79 -9.88
C GLU A 204 -10.91 17.16 -11.18
N ALA A 205 -11.01 18.43 -11.60
CA ALA A 205 -10.25 18.94 -12.74
C ALA A 205 -8.73 18.94 -12.47
N ASP A 206 -8.30 19.26 -11.25
CA ASP A 206 -6.90 19.17 -10.83
C ASP A 206 -6.40 17.72 -10.79
N LEU A 207 -7.19 16.81 -10.20
CA LEU A 207 -6.87 15.38 -10.09
C LEU A 207 -7.04 14.60 -11.39
N GLY A 208 -7.83 15.11 -12.35
CA GLY A 208 -8.10 14.44 -13.61
C GLY A 208 -8.91 13.15 -13.48
N ALA A 209 -9.88 13.12 -12.58
CA ALA A 209 -10.74 11.96 -12.34
C ALA A 209 -12.12 12.36 -11.82
N ASP A 210 -13.14 11.61 -12.22
CA ASP A 210 -14.49 11.69 -11.67
C ASP A 210 -14.53 10.85 -10.38
N LEU A 211 -14.40 11.51 -9.24
CA LEU A 211 -14.27 10.91 -7.91
C LEU A 211 -15.57 10.94 -7.12
N PHE A 212 -16.45 11.90 -7.41
CA PHE A 212 -17.59 12.23 -6.58
C PHE A 212 -18.86 12.37 -7.41
N ARG A 213 -19.98 11.98 -6.83
CA ARG A 213 -21.30 12.19 -7.42
C ARG A 213 -22.31 12.57 -6.34
N PRO A 214 -23.28 13.44 -6.64
CA PRO A 214 -24.33 13.78 -5.68
C PRO A 214 -25.22 12.57 -5.41
N ALA A 215 -25.59 12.40 -4.15
CA ALA A 215 -26.60 11.43 -3.72
C ALA A 215 -27.56 12.07 -2.70
N ARG A 216 -28.75 11.47 -2.55
CA ARG A 216 -29.70 11.87 -1.51
C ARG A 216 -29.39 11.12 -0.23
N PHE A 217 -29.70 11.73 0.90
CA PHE A 217 -29.49 11.13 2.21
C PHE A 217 -30.18 9.77 2.36
N ALA A 218 -31.43 9.66 1.90
CA ALA A 218 -32.18 8.41 1.93
C ALA A 218 -31.50 7.26 1.14
N ASP A 219 -30.73 7.57 0.10
CA ASP A 219 -30.05 6.56 -0.71
C ASP A 219 -28.73 6.08 -0.05
N ALA A 220 -28.19 6.87 0.88
CA ALA A 220 -26.91 6.65 1.54
C ALA A 220 -26.98 5.95 2.90
N LEU A 221 -28.19 5.82 3.46
CA LEU A 221 -28.39 5.07 4.68
C LEU A 221 -28.05 3.58 4.46
N PRO A 222 -27.53 2.89 5.48
CA PRO A 222 -27.38 1.43 5.43
C PRO A 222 -28.71 0.77 5.08
N VAL A 223 -28.73 -0.08 4.07
CA VAL A 223 -29.90 -0.92 3.76
C VAL A 223 -29.62 -2.31 4.33
N ASN A 224 -30.47 -2.77 5.25
CA ASN A 224 -30.36 -4.10 5.89
C ASN A 224 -29.04 -4.36 6.63
N ASP A 225 -28.60 -3.45 7.50
CA ASP A 225 -27.36 -3.56 8.30
C ASP A 225 -26.05 -3.65 7.48
N VAL A 226 -26.11 -3.47 6.16
CA VAL A 226 -24.92 -3.28 5.32
C VAL A 226 -24.64 -1.79 5.25
N THR A 227 -23.57 -1.34 5.89
CA THR A 227 -23.08 0.03 5.75
C THR A 227 -22.79 0.32 4.27
N SER A 228 -23.29 1.44 3.76
CA SER A 228 -22.90 1.91 2.43
C SER A 228 -21.40 2.21 2.45
N ASN A 229 -20.62 1.43 1.70
CA ASN A 229 -19.16 1.47 1.72
C ASN A 229 -18.54 2.42 0.66
N ASP A 230 -19.29 3.45 0.25
CA ASP A 230 -18.95 4.37 -0.85
C ASP A 230 -19.51 5.80 -0.62
N VAL A 231 -19.77 6.19 0.64
CA VAL A 231 -20.42 7.47 0.96
C VAL A 231 -19.53 8.44 1.74
N ILE A 232 -19.62 9.73 1.38
CA ILE A 232 -19.10 10.87 2.12
C ILE A 232 -20.26 11.75 2.58
N PHE A 233 -20.39 11.94 3.89
CA PHE A 233 -21.38 12.87 4.46
C PHE A 233 -20.78 14.27 4.59
N VAL A 234 -21.56 15.28 4.22
CA VAL A 234 -21.19 16.70 4.31
C VAL A 234 -22.15 17.41 5.25
N GLN A 235 -21.61 18.05 6.29
CA GLN A 235 -22.37 18.74 7.33
C GLN A 235 -21.81 20.15 7.58
N ILE A 236 -22.67 21.04 8.05
CA ILE A 236 -22.29 22.29 8.71
C ILE A 236 -22.40 22.10 10.23
N ASP A 237 -21.31 22.33 10.95
CA ASP A 237 -21.24 22.24 12.41
C ASP A 237 -20.67 23.54 13.04
N PRO A 238 -21.55 24.47 13.46
CA PRO A 238 -21.14 25.74 14.05
C PRO A 238 -20.36 25.61 15.37
N ALA A 239 -20.43 24.47 16.05
CA ALA A 239 -19.76 24.24 17.33
C ALA A 239 -18.26 23.94 17.16
N MET A 240 -17.79 23.69 15.93
CA MET A 240 -16.39 23.43 15.64
C MET A 240 -15.48 24.61 16.03
N HIS A 241 -14.34 24.28 16.62
CA HIS A 241 -13.27 25.25 16.91
C HIS A 241 -12.35 25.50 15.71
N MET A 242 -12.45 24.68 14.67
CA MET A 242 -11.69 24.76 13.41
C MET A 242 -12.61 25.03 12.21
N ALA A 243 -12.05 25.41 11.06
CA ALA A 243 -12.80 25.80 9.88
C ALA A 243 -13.49 24.62 9.18
N GLY A 244 -12.80 23.49 9.10
CA GLY A 244 -13.30 22.25 8.52
C GLY A 244 -12.65 21.01 9.16
N LEU A 245 -13.25 19.86 8.89
CA LEU A 245 -12.80 18.56 9.37
C LEU A 245 -13.22 17.48 8.36
N GLY A 246 -12.24 16.86 7.74
CA GLY A 246 -12.39 15.66 6.92
C GLY A 246 -11.87 14.43 7.66
N VAL A 247 -12.68 13.38 7.72
CA VAL A 247 -12.31 12.10 8.34
C VAL A 247 -12.75 10.92 7.48
N THR A 248 -12.14 9.78 7.76
CA THR A 248 -12.45 8.51 7.11
C THR A 248 -12.58 7.42 8.15
N GLY A 249 -13.64 6.62 8.03
CA GLY A 249 -13.69 5.30 8.67
C GLY A 249 -12.97 4.27 7.84
N THR A 250 -12.23 3.39 8.50
CA THR A 250 -11.52 2.30 7.84
C THR A 250 -11.81 0.96 8.49
N GLU A 251 -12.08 -0.05 7.67
CA GLU A 251 -12.15 -1.44 8.08
C GLU A 251 -11.04 -2.23 7.38
N GLY A 252 -10.17 -2.88 8.16
CA GLY A 252 -9.03 -3.61 7.61
C GLY A 252 -8.23 -2.76 6.61
N GLY A 253 -7.94 -1.49 6.93
CA GLY A 253 -7.16 -0.62 6.04
C GLY A 253 -7.86 -0.07 4.80
N THR A 254 -9.09 -0.50 4.53
CA THR A 254 -9.90 0.00 3.42
C THR A 254 -10.81 1.10 3.94
N VAL A 255 -10.88 2.23 3.24
CA VAL A 255 -11.84 3.29 3.60
C VAL A 255 -13.25 2.81 3.23
N THR A 256 -14.18 2.91 4.19
CA THR A 256 -15.57 2.47 4.02
C THR A 256 -16.57 3.63 4.16
N TYR A 257 -16.22 4.69 4.87
CA TYR A 257 -17.03 5.91 4.89
C TYR A 257 -16.12 7.14 5.02
N GLY A 258 -16.61 8.28 4.54
CA GLY A 258 -16.01 9.58 4.77
C GLY A 258 -16.98 10.56 5.41
N GLU A 259 -16.44 11.56 6.07
CA GLU A 259 -17.23 12.67 6.60
C GLU A 259 -16.44 13.97 6.43
N VAL A 260 -17.14 15.02 6.01
CA VAL A 260 -16.66 16.38 5.89
C VAL A 260 -17.59 17.28 6.68
N ARG A 261 -17.04 17.98 7.68
CA ARG A 261 -17.74 19.03 8.41
C ARG A 261 -17.09 20.37 8.09
N VAL A 262 -17.91 21.39 7.92
CA VAL A 262 -17.45 22.77 7.83
C VAL A 262 -18.14 23.61 8.89
N LYS A 263 -17.46 24.58 9.46
CA LYS A 263 -18.01 25.35 10.58
C LYS A 263 -19.22 26.20 10.20
N SER A 264 -19.25 26.73 8.97
CA SER A 264 -20.36 27.56 8.49
C SER A 264 -20.45 27.55 6.96
N GLY A 265 -21.64 27.79 6.41
CA GLY A 265 -21.82 27.95 4.96
C GLY A 265 -21.07 29.16 4.38
N SER A 266 -20.78 30.17 5.21
CA SER A 266 -19.96 31.32 4.78
C SER A 266 -18.53 30.93 4.40
N LEU A 267 -17.98 29.86 4.99
CA LEU A 267 -16.66 29.34 4.63
C LEU A 267 -16.68 28.63 3.27
N LEU A 268 -17.79 27.98 2.91
CA LEU A 268 -17.95 27.36 1.59
C LEU A 268 -18.06 28.41 0.48
N THR A 269 -18.74 29.53 0.77
CA THR A 269 -19.05 30.56 -0.23
C THR A 269 -18.03 31.70 -0.29
N GLY A 270 -17.10 31.74 0.68
CA GLY A 270 -16.03 32.73 0.76
C GLY A 270 -14.83 32.41 -0.15
N PRO A 271 -13.83 33.31 -0.20
CA PRO A 271 -12.66 33.15 -1.07
C PRO A 271 -11.80 31.93 -0.72
N GLU A 272 -11.84 31.46 0.53
CA GLU A 272 -11.08 30.29 1.01
C GLU A 272 -11.82 28.96 0.74
N GLY A 273 -13.06 29.02 0.26
CA GLY A 273 -13.95 27.85 0.18
C GLY A 273 -13.42 26.72 -0.71
N THR A 274 -12.79 27.05 -1.83
CA THR A 274 -12.22 26.04 -2.74
C THR A 274 -11.08 25.27 -2.08
N GLY A 275 -10.15 25.97 -1.42
CA GLY A 275 -9.05 25.35 -0.70
C GLY A 275 -9.53 24.52 0.48
N LEU A 276 -10.46 25.05 1.27
CA LEU A 276 -11.05 24.33 2.40
C LEU A 276 -11.74 23.03 1.95
N VAL A 277 -12.63 23.09 0.95
CA VAL A 277 -13.31 21.90 0.45
C VAL A 277 -12.31 20.90 -0.11
N SER A 278 -11.32 21.34 -0.89
CA SER A 278 -10.28 20.44 -1.43
C SER A 278 -9.48 19.76 -0.31
N HIS A 279 -9.14 20.50 0.75
CA HIS A 279 -8.44 19.98 1.93
C HIS A 279 -9.25 18.88 2.62
N GLU A 280 -10.52 19.17 2.95
CA GLU A 280 -11.34 18.21 3.69
C GLU A 280 -11.75 17.02 2.83
N MET A 281 -11.94 17.21 1.52
CA MET A 281 -12.24 16.11 0.59
C MET A 281 -11.01 15.22 0.37
N LEU A 282 -9.79 15.74 0.33
CA LEU A 282 -8.58 14.90 0.34
C LEU A 282 -8.46 14.09 1.62
N HIS A 283 -8.81 14.66 2.77
CA HIS A 283 -8.92 13.89 4.01
C HIS A 283 -9.95 12.78 3.90
N ALA A 284 -11.13 13.04 3.32
CA ALA A 284 -12.16 12.06 3.07
C ALA A 284 -11.75 10.97 2.05
N LEU A 285 -10.74 11.23 1.21
CA LEU A 285 -10.11 10.23 0.33
C LEU A 285 -9.03 9.38 1.03
N GLY A 286 -8.70 9.71 2.28
CA GLY A 286 -7.74 8.97 3.11
C GLY A 286 -6.37 9.64 3.27
N PHE A 287 -6.18 10.84 2.75
CA PHE A 287 -4.89 11.55 2.84
C PHE A 287 -4.76 12.34 4.14
N GLY A 288 -3.53 12.50 4.64
CA GLY A 288 -3.21 13.26 5.84
C GLY A 288 -2.56 14.60 5.52
N HIS A 289 -2.08 15.28 6.56
CA HIS A 289 -1.35 16.54 6.43
C HIS A 289 0.11 16.34 6.03
N THR A 290 0.72 17.37 5.44
CA THR A 290 2.16 17.40 5.18
C THR A 290 2.69 18.82 5.23
N CYS A 291 3.93 18.98 5.71
CA CYS A 291 4.71 20.21 5.57
C CYS A 291 5.89 20.02 4.61
N SER A 292 5.95 18.87 3.92
CA SER A 292 7.12 18.48 3.15
C SER A 292 7.20 19.19 1.80
N TRP A 293 6.09 19.70 1.25
CA TRP A 293 5.99 20.48 0.00
C TRP A 293 4.89 21.54 0.14
N HIS A 294 4.83 22.51 -0.77
CA HIS A 294 3.74 23.48 -0.82
C HIS A 294 2.46 22.75 -1.20
N THR A 295 1.41 22.83 -0.38
CA THR A 295 0.29 21.88 -0.45
C THR A 295 -1.00 22.47 0.11
N VAL A 296 -2.14 22.05 -0.43
CA VAL A 296 -3.44 22.31 0.21
C VAL A 296 -3.55 21.61 1.57
N MET A 297 -2.80 20.52 1.78
CA MET A 297 -2.81 19.69 3.00
C MET A 297 -1.86 20.20 4.09
N ALA A 298 -1.45 21.47 4.02
CA ALA A 298 -0.61 22.08 5.04
C ALA A 298 -1.42 22.33 6.32
N VAL A 299 -0.82 22.08 7.48
CA VAL A 299 -1.34 22.61 8.74
C VAL A 299 -0.88 24.05 8.86
N ALA A 300 -1.80 25.01 8.68
CA ALA A 300 -1.49 26.44 8.67
C ALA A 300 -0.65 26.88 9.89
N ALA A 301 -0.96 26.37 11.08
CA ALA A 301 -0.25 26.71 12.32
C ALA A 301 1.17 26.12 12.44
N ARG A 302 1.55 25.15 11.59
CA ARG A 302 2.80 24.37 11.74
C ARG A 302 3.71 24.45 10.52
N CYS A 303 3.14 24.56 9.32
CA CYS A 303 3.88 24.40 8.07
C CYS A 303 4.45 25.71 7.49
N GLY A 304 4.53 26.81 8.25
CA GLY A 304 5.33 28.00 7.89
C GLY A 304 5.16 28.52 6.45
N GLY A 305 3.94 28.83 6.01
CA GLY A 305 3.68 29.40 4.68
C GLY A 305 3.63 28.39 3.54
N MET A 306 3.72 27.09 3.82
CA MET A 306 3.61 26.02 2.82
C MET A 306 2.16 25.71 2.39
N SER A 307 1.19 26.52 2.83
CA SER A 307 -0.23 26.32 2.52
C SER A 307 -0.55 26.84 1.12
N SER A 308 -1.26 26.03 0.35
CA SER A 308 -1.91 26.43 -0.89
C SER A 308 -3.42 26.53 -0.70
N ASP A 309 -4.06 27.39 -1.49
CA ASP A 309 -5.52 27.50 -1.61
C ASP A 309 -6.11 26.52 -2.65
N ARG A 310 -5.26 25.73 -3.32
CA ARG A 310 -5.63 24.75 -4.36
C ARG A 310 -4.69 23.54 -4.32
N LEU A 311 -5.08 22.46 -5.01
CA LEU A 311 -4.18 21.33 -5.20
C LEU A 311 -2.93 21.76 -5.98
N THR A 312 -1.78 21.27 -5.53
CA THR A 312 -0.50 21.41 -6.21
C THR A 312 -0.17 20.18 -7.04
N GLU A 313 0.84 20.27 -7.92
CA GLU A 313 1.28 19.12 -8.72
C GLU A 313 1.77 17.96 -7.82
N GLU A 314 2.42 18.26 -6.70
CA GLU A 314 2.78 17.24 -5.72
C GLU A 314 1.54 16.60 -5.07
N ASP A 315 0.54 17.37 -4.66
CA ASP A 315 -0.69 16.81 -4.09
C ASP A 315 -1.34 15.81 -5.06
N VAL A 316 -1.44 16.19 -6.33
CA VAL A 316 -2.01 15.34 -7.39
C VAL A 316 -1.13 14.12 -7.65
N ALA A 317 0.19 14.29 -7.78
CA ALA A 317 1.10 13.18 -8.05
C ALA A 317 1.10 12.13 -6.92
N TYR A 318 1.19 12.56 -5.66
CA TYR A 318 1.15 11.63 -4.53
C TYR A 318 -0.23 10.97 -4.38
N ALA A 319 -1.33 11.70 -4.60
CA ALA A 319 -2.67 11.13 -4.52
C ALA A 319 -2.92 10.07 -5.61
N GLN A 320 -2.59 10.39 -6.87
CA GLN A 320 -2.73 9.46 -7.99
C GLN A 320 -1.83 8.23 -7.83
N LEU A 321 -0.57 8.40 -7.39
CA LEU A 321 0.33 7.28 -7.16
C LEU A 321 -0.20 6.33 -6.07
N ALA A 322 -0.76 6.86 -4.98
CA ALA A 322 -1.36 6.03 -3.92
C ALA A 322 -2.53 5.20 -4.44
N ARG A 323 -3.44 5.83 -5.20
CA ARG A 323 -4.57 5.13 -5.84
C ARG A 323 -4.08 4.08 -6.83
N GLN A 324 -3.08 4.39 -7.65
CA GLN A 324 -2.52 3.45 -8.61
C GLN A 324 -1.89 2.24 -7.93
N VAL A 325 -1.05 2.44 -6.91
CA VAL A 325 -0.45 1.33 -6.14
C VAL A 325 -1.54 0.46 -5.53
N ARG A 326 -2.56 1.08 -4.93
CA ARG A 326 -3.71 0.36 -4.36
C ARG A 326 -4.47 -0.44 -5.43
N GLY A 327 -4.78 0.16 -6.57
CA GLY A 327 -5.49 -0.49 -7.67
C GLY A 327 -4.72 -1.70 -8.22
N VAL A 328 -3.39 -1.61 -8.32
CA VAL A 328 -2.54 -2.76 -8.68
C VAL A 328 -2.56 -3.83 -7.58
N GLN A 329 -2.48 -3.45 -6.31
CA GLN A 329 -2.57 -4.40 -5.19
C GLN A 329 -3.88 -5.19 -5.22
N GLN A 330 -5.01 -4.52 -5.40
CA GLN A 330 -6.33 -5.15 -5.44
C GLN A 330 -6.53 -6.00 -6.69
N SER A 331 -6.32 -5.43 -7.88
CA SER A 331 -6.60 -6.11 -9.16
C SER A 331 -5.67 -7.29 -9.45
N ARG A 332 -4.46 -7.30 -8.86
CA ARG A 332 -3.45 -8.36 -9.08
C ARG A 332 -3.18 -9.21 -7.84
N GLY A 333 -3.92 -9.01 -6.74
CA GLY A 333 -3.71 -9.73 -5.48
C GLY A 333 -2.32 -9.51 -4.87
N ALA A 334 -1.72 -8.33 -5.11
CA ALA A 334 -0.41 -8.01 -4.57
C ALA A 334 -0.54 -7.58 -3.11
N ARG A 335 0.22 -8.22 -2.22
CA ARG A 335 0.19 -7.93 -0.79
C ARG A 335 1.02 -6.71 -0.44
N TRP A 336 2.14 -6.51 -1.14
CA TRP A 336 3.17 -5.56 -0.75
C TRP A 336 3.25 -4.36 -1.71
N GLY A 337 3.61 -3.17 -1.22
CA GLY A 337 3.73 -1.96 -2.03
C GLY A 337 4.55 -0.84 -1.38
N MET A 338 3.91 0.29 -1.05
CA MET A 338 4.58 1.49 -0.54
C MET A 338 5.33 1.28 0.78
N GLU A 339 4.81 0.44 1.66
CA GLU A 339 5.45 0.04 2.91
C GLU A 339 6.76 -0.69 2.67
N ALA A 340 6.79 -1.58 1.68
CA ALA A 340 7.98 -2.37 1.38
C ALA A 340 9.06 -1.46 0.77
N ALA A 341 8.65 -0.52 -0.08
CA ALA A 341 9.52 0.51 -0.62
C ALA A 341 10.08 1.44 0.47
N LEU A 342 9.23 1.89 1.40
CA LEU A 342 9.64 2.72 2.54
C LEU A 342 10.59 1.97 3.48
N ALA A 343 10.31 0.71 3.78
CA ALA A 343 11.17 -0.12 4.63
C ALA A 343 12.58 -0.23 4.03
N ALA A 344 12.68 -0.50 2.72
CA ALA A 344 13.96 -0.55 2.03
C ALA A 344 14.69 0.79 2.02
N ALA A 345 13.98 1.90 1.77
CA ALA A 345 14.56 3.24 1.77
C ALA A 345 15.18 3.60 3.14
N ARG A 346 14.49 3.24 4.24
CA ARG A 346 14.99 3.45 5.61
C ARG A 346 16.20 2.58 5.92
N GLU A 347 16.19 1.33 5.47
CA GLU A 347 17.31 0.39 5.64
C GLU A 347 18.57 0.88 4.91
N ILE A 348 18.43 1.36 3.67
CA ILE A 348 19.55 1.95 2.93
C ILE A 348 20.10 3.17 3.66
N ARG A 349 19.22 4.06 4.16
CA ARG A 349 19.63 5.27 4.88
C ARG A 349 20.36 4.96 6.18
N SER A 350 20.00 3.89 6.88
CA SER A 350 20.70 3.46 8.10
C SER A 350 22.08 2.83 7.81
N GLY A 351 22.50 2.77 6.54
CA GLY A 351 23.79 2.24 6.11
C GLY A 351 23.81 0.73 6.02
N ARG A 352 22.68 0.04 6.20
CA ARG A 352 22.59 -1.40 6.05
C ARG A 352 22.39 -1.73 4.56
N PRO A 353 23.35 -2.42 3.91
CA PRO A 353 23.21 -2.76 2.50
C PRO A 353 22.05 -3.73 2.30
N LEU A 354 21.24 -3.47 1.26
CA LEU A 354 20.19 -4.40 0.86
C LEU A 354 20.80 -5.68 0.27
N LEU A 355 21.88 -5.55 -0.52
CA LEU A 355 22.55 -6.71 -1.11
C LEU A 355 23.25 -7.55 -0.04
N PRO A 356 23.24 -8.90 -0.16
CA PRO A 356 24.19 -9.71 0.59
C PRO A 356 25.61 -9.29 0.18
N PRO A 357 26.61 -9.37 1.08
CA PRO A 357 28.00 -9.21 0.66
C PRO A 357 28.26 -10.19 -0.49
N VAL A 358 28.89 -9.71 -1.57
CA VAL A 358 29.38 -10.59 -2.64
C VAL A 358 30.32 -11.57 -1.97
N VAL A 359 29.87 -12.82 -1.79
CA VAL A 359 30.79 -13.91 -1.49
C VAL A 359 31.50 -14.14 -2.83
N PRO A 360 32.80 -13.83 -2.96
CA PRO A 360 33.51 -14.14 -4.19
C PRO A 360 33.35 -15.64 -4.43
N ASP A 361 32.98 -16.01 -5.67
CA ASP A 361 32.79 -17.41 -6.07
C ASP A 361 33.93 -18.26 -5.51
N THR A 362 33.66 -19.00 -4.44
CA THR A 362 34.58 -20.06 -4.03
C THR A 362 34.47 -21.07 -5.15
N VAL A 363 35.46 -21.05 -6.03
CA VAL A 363 35.69 -22.06 -7.05
C VAL A 363 35.61 -23.42 -6.35
N VAL A 364 34.46 -24.07 -6.43
CA VAL A 364 34.34 -25.49 -6.10
C VAL A 364 35.01 -26.19 -7.28
N THR A 365 36.33 -26.31 -7.22
CA THR A 365 37.05 -27.32 -7.98
C THR A 365 36.41 -28.65 -7.61
N ARG A 366 35.61 -29.20 -8.52
CA ARG A 366 35.33 -30.63 -8.57
C ARG A 366 36.69 -31.33 -8.65
N LEU A 367 37.13 -31.90 -7.54
CA LEU A 367 38.12 -32.97 -7.56
C LEU A 367 37.37 -34.21 -8.01
N GLU A 368 37.47 -34.53 -9.30
CA GLU A 368 37.40 -35.92 -9.74
C GLU A 368 38.70 -36.59 -9.28
N ALA A 369 38.57 -37.58 -8.39
CA ALA A 369 39.51 -38.67 -8.18
C ALA A 369 38.75 -39.86 -7.60
#